data_AF-A0A935SQT0-F1
#
_entry.id   AF-A0A935SQT0-F1
#
_cell.length_a   1.000
_cell.length_b   1.000
_cell.length_c   1.000
_cell.angle_alpha   90.00
_cell.angle_beta   90.00
_cell.angle_gamma   90.00
#
_symmetry.space_group_name_H-M   'P 1'
#
loop_
_entity.id
_entity.type
_entity.pdbx_description
1 polymer ?
#
loop_
_entity_poly.entity_id
_entity_poly.type
_entity_poly.pdbx_seq_one_letter_code
_entity_poly.pdbx_strand_id
1 'polypeptide(L)'
;MPYICGLTNNKRYTSVNLGGNMKKLLPIFMTCLLLSSLSFGQSNQPSSVLVEGELQSSLNVATAKLGDEVVLKTTKSIKQNGTVIIAKGSKIFGLVTGVQRKSTDNTGSSISIRFDRVERNGSVTPIRSFVSSVFSIDGKMQSAENDHDRAVAAAAKVSGPYEQRRPAIQPTPSGIFSPNDGQGNPTGYVKKSASRTPPNMPQTFQGVEDSARISDRDRKSLSIFQSSDTASEISSTISLSNGNLKLGKWTMITLVIIP
;
A
#
# COMPACT_ATOMS: atom_id res chain seq x y z
N MET A 1 28.10 -13.02 14.10
CA MET A 1 28.68 -13.99 13.14
C MET A 1 28.59 -13.40 11.73
N PRO A 2 29.61 -12.69 11.21
CA PRO A 2 29.57 -12.17 9.86
C PRO A 2 30.18 -13.20 8.88
N TYR A 3 29.42 -13.56 7.85
CA TYR A 3 29.96 -14.31 6.71
C TYR A 3 30.54 -13.32 5.70
N ILE A 4 31.86 -13.21 5.69
CA ILE A 4 32.63 -12.54 4.64
C ILE A 4 32.79 -13.55 3.51
N CYS A 5 32.08 -13.35 2.39
CA CYS A 5 32.25 -14.17 1.19
C CYS A 5 33.19 -13.43 0.22
N GLY A 6 34.44 -13.87 0.16
CA GLY A 6 35.44 -13.38 -0.79
C GLY A 6 35.26 -14.03 -2.16
N LEU A 7 35.24 -13.21 -3.22
CA LEU A 7 35.35 -13.65 -4.61
C LEU A 7 36.72 -13.28 -5.15
N THR A 8 37.69 -14.20 -5.03
CA THR A 8 38.98 -14.12 -5.73
C THR A 8 38.83 -14.68 -7.14
N ASN A 9 38.72 -13.81 -8.14
CA ASN A 9 38.78 -14.19 -9.56
C ASN A 9 40.23 -14.35 -10.01
N ASN A 10 40.73 -15.58 -10.03
CA ASN A 10 42.04 -15.91 -10.59
C ASN A 10 41.86 -16.37 -12.05
N LYS A 11 41.91 -15.41 -13.00
CA LYS A 11 42.02 -15.73 -14.43
C LYS A 11 43.47 -16.10 -14.76
N ARG A 12 43.75 -17.41 -14.80
CA ARG A 12 44.99 -17.93 -15.41
C ARG A 12 44.89 -17.80 -16.92
N TYR A 13 45.63 -16.85 -17.49
CA TYR A 13 45.89 -16.81 -18.92
C TYR A 13 47.09 -17.71 -19.23
N THR A 14 46.85 -18.86 -19.85
CA THR A 14 47.91 -19.68 -20.45
C THR A 14 48.32 -19.07 -21.77
N SER A 15 49.51 -18.48 -21.83
CA SER A 15 50.15 -18.04 -23.07
C SER A 15 50.63 -19.26 -23.85
N VAL A 16 50.05 -19.52 -25.02
CA VAL A 16 50.57 -20.48 -26.00
C VAL A 16 51.62 -19.78 -26.85
N ASN A 17 52.84 -20.29 -26.80
CA ASN A 17 53.98 -19.81 -27.56
C ASN A 17 53.96 -20.47 -28.95
N LEU A 18 53.61 -19.74 -30.01
CA LEU A 18 53.65 -20.22 -31.39
C LEU A 18 54.97 -19.79 -32.05
N GLY A 19 56.02 -20.60 -31.85
CA GLY A 19 57.22 -20.58 -32.68
C GLY A 19 57.08 -21.57 -33.84
N GLY A 20 56.94 -21.10 -35.07
CA GLY A 20 56.99 -21.97 -36.24
C GLY A 20 56.47 -21.38 -37.55
N ASN A 21 57.40 -20.90 -38.39
CA ASN A 21 57.34 -20.77 -39.85
C ASN A 21 55.95 -20.61 -40.53
N MET A 22 55.45 -19.37 -40.53
CA MET A 22 54.32 -18.94 -41.38
C MET A 22 54.79 -18.60 -42.80
N LYS A 23 54.66 -19.51 -43.77
CA LYS A 23 54.58 -19.11 -45.20
C LYS A 23 53.58 -19.89 -46.06
N LYS A 24 52.93 -20.95 -45.58
CA LYS A 24 51.97 -21.71 -46.41
C LYS A 24 50.87 -22.35 -45.56
N LEU A 25 49.91 -21.58 -45.08
CA LEU A 25 48.62 -22.14 -44.62
C LEU A 25 47.51 -21.07 -44.55
N LEU A 26 47.29 -20.43 -45.69
CA LEU A 26 46.11 -19.63 -46.02
C LEU A 26 45.25 -20.58 -46.88
N PRO A 27 44.10 -21.16 -46.44
CA PRO A 27 42.90 -20.42 -46.03
C PRO A 27 41.94 -21.21 -45.07
N ILE A 28 42.39 -21.75 -43.94
CA ILE A 28 41.48 -22.49 -43.00
C ILE A 28 41.06 -21.63 -41.79
N PHE A 29 41.74 -20.51 -41.55
CA PHE A 29 41.46 -19.63 -40.41
C PHE A 29 40.33 -18.61 -40.62
N MET A 30 39.64 -18.66 -41.77
CA MET A 30 38.58 -17.72 -42.14
C MET A 30 37.19 -18.41 -42.19
N THR A 31 36.97 -19.42 -41.35
CA THR A 31 35.64 -20.04 -41.19
C THR A 31 35.25 -20.29 -39.73
N CYS A 32 36.16 -20.05 -38.77
CA CYS A 32 35.82 -20.05 -37.34
C CYS A 32 35.35 -18.70 -36.79
N LEU A 33 35.27 -17.65 -37.64
CA LEU A 33 34.89 -16.29 -37.22
C LEU A 33 33.39 -15.98 -37.34
N LEU A 34 32.52 -17.00 -37.44
CA LEU A 34 31.05 -16.83 -37.52
C LEU A 34 30.27 -17.57 -36.43
N LEU A 35 30.94 -18.21 -35.47
CA LEU A 35 30.27 -18.95 -34.38
C LEU A 35 30.79 -18.57 -32.98
N SER A 36 31.31 -17.36 -32.80
CA SER A 36 31.54 -16.80 -31.46
C SER A 36 30.18 -16.50 -30.84
N SER A 37 29.75 -17.46 -30.04
CA SER A 37 28.50 -17.57 -29.32
C SER A 37 28.21 -16.28 -28.55
N LEU A 38 27.13 -15.59 -28.94
CA LEU A 38 26.43 -14.65 -28.07
C LEU A 38 25.82 -15.45 -26.92
N SER A 39 26.65 -15.81 -25.94
CA SER A 39 26.18 -16.14 -24.60
C SER A 39 25.67 -14.83 -24.01
N PHE A 40 24.42 -14.48 -24.33
CA PHE A 40 23.66 -13.57 -23.51
C PHE A 40 23.60 -14.21 -22.13
N GLY A 41 24.51 -13.81 -21.24
CA GLY A 41 24.38 -14.06 -19.83
C GLY A 41 23.09 -13.37 -19.42
N GLN A 42 21.99 -14.12 -19.40
CA GLN A 42 20.76 -13.68 -18.80
C GLN A 42 21.12 -13.39 -17.35
N SER A 43 21.27 -12.10 -17.02
CA SER A 43 21.36 -11.67 -15.65
C SER A 43 20.09 -12.20 -15.00
N ASN A 44 20.22 -13.25 -14.21
CA ASN A 44 19.14 -13.88 -13.45
C ASN A 44 18.80 -12.96 -12.27
N GLN A 45 18.47 -11.71 -12.59
CA GLN A 45 17.98 -10.75 -11.64
C GLN A 45 16.58 -11.22 -11.28
N PRO A 46 16.27 -11.37 -9.97
CA PRO A 46 14.95 -11.76 -9.53
C PRO A 46 13.93 -10.82 -10.18
N SER A 47 13.09 -11.35 -11.07
CA SER A 47 12.06 -10.54 -11.71
C SER A 47 10.99 -10.25 -10.66
N SER A 48 10.96 -8.99 -10.21
CA SER A 48 9.87 -8.49 -9.37
C SER A 48 8.56 -8.62 -10.12
N VAL A 49 7.50 -9.01 -9.42
CA VAL A 49 6.19 -9.28 -10.01
C VAL A 49 5.20 -8.20 -9.58
N LEU A 50 4.59 -7.51 -10.55
CA LEU A 50 3.53 -6.53 -10.28
C LEU A 50 2.18 -7.23 -10.12
N VAL A 51 1.47 -6.91 -9.05
CA VAL A 51 0.17 -7.49 -8.73
C VAL A 51 -0.84 -6.39 -8.44
N GLU A 52 -1.90 -6.35 -9.23
CA GLU A 52 -3.03 -5.44 -9.01
C GLU A 52 -4.10 -6.14 -8.15
N GLY A 53 -4.54 -5.46 -7.08
CA GLY A 53 -5.58 -5.96 -6.19
C GLY A 53 -6.56 -4.88 -5.75
N GLU A 54 -7.80 -5.31 -5.52
CA GLU A 54 -8.88 -4.48 -4.99
C GLU A 54 -9.02 -4.66 -3.48
N LEU A 55 -9.03 -3.56 -2.74
CA LEU A 55 -9.27 -3.56 -1.32
C LEU A 55 -10.69 -4.05 -0.99
N GLN A 56 -10.79 -5.12 -0.20
CA GLN A 56 -12.08 -5.76 0.11
C GLN A 56 -12.85 -5.06 1.24
N SER A 57 -12.14 -4.33 2.11
CA SER A 57 -12.68 -3.62 3.27
C SER A 57 -12.16 -2.19 3.31
N SER A 58 -13.00 -1.21 3.64
CA SER A 58 -12.53 0.17 3.76
C SER A 58 -11.49 0.32 4.88
N LEU A 59 -10.42 1.07 4.62
CA LEU A 59 -9.38 1.35 5.60
C LEU A 59 -9.42 2.84 5.98
N ASN A 60 -9.63 3.13 7.26
CA ASN A 60 -9.77 4.49 7.76
C ASN A 60 -8.85 4.71 8.96
N VAL A 61 -8.00 5.74 8.90
CA VAL A 61 -7.01 6.04 9.95
C VAL A 61 -7.65 6.35 11.31
N ALA A 62 -8.89 6.83 11.32
CA ALA A 62 -9.62 7.13 12.55
C ALA A 62 -10.01 5.86 13.32
N THR A 63 -10.33 4.77 12.61
CA THR A 63 -10.82 3.52 13.21
C THR A 63 -9.78 2.41 13.22
N ALA A 64 -8.75 2.51 12.38
CA ALA A 64 -7.70 1.51 12.26
C ALA A 64 -6.87 1.40 13.55
N LYS A 65 -6.41 0.17 13.81
CA LYS A 65 -5.54 -0.24 14.91
C LYS A 65 -4.37 -1.05 14.38
N LEU A 66 -3.31 -1.11 15.17
CA LEU A 66 -2.17 -1.98 14.89
C LEU A 66 -2.61 -3.45 14.93
N GLY A 67 -2.19 -4.22 13.94
CA GLY A 67 -2.58 -5.61 13.76
C GLY A 67 -3.91 -5.82 13.03
N ASP A 68 -4.60 -4.76 12.61
CA ASP A 68 -5.81 -4.91 11.79
C ASP A 68 -5.48 -5.59 10.46
N GLU A 69 -6.34 -6.52 10.05
CA GLU A 69 -6.18 -7.26 8.81
C GLU A 69 -6.64 -6.45 7.60
N VAL A 70 -5.80 -6.42 6.56
CA VAL A 70 -6.05 -5.77 5.28
C VAL A 70 -6.10 -6.86 4.20
N VAL A 71 -7.21 -6.92 3.46
CA VAL A 71 -7.41 -7.95 2.42
C VAL A 71 -7.55 -7.31 1.05
N LEU A 72 -6.71 -7.74 0.12
CA LEU A 72 -6.83 -7.44 -1.31
C LEU A 72 -7.31 -8.66 -2.08
N LYS A 73 -8.13 -8.44 -3.10
CA LYS A 73 -8.50 -9.48 -4.08
C LYS A 73 -7.84 -9.17 -5.41
N THR A 74 -7.07 -10.11 -5.95
CA THR A 74 -6.40 -9.89 -7.23
C THR A 74 -7.37 -9.78 -8.39
N THR A 75 -7.18 -8.79 -9.24
CA THR A 75 -8.07 -8.53 -10.39
C THR A 75 -7.64 -9.28 -11.64
N LYS A 76 -6.34 -9.58 -11.75
CA LYS A 76 -5.70 -10.24 -12.89
C LYS A 76 -4.89 -11.47 -12.45
N SER A 77 -4.77 -12.44 -13.34
CA SER A 77 -3.86 -13.57 -13.17
C SER A 77 -2.45 -13.13 -13.56
N ILE A 78 -1.49 -13.36 -12.68
CA ILE A 78 -0.11 -12.97 -12.85
C ILE A 78 0.73 -14.22 -13.19
N LYS A 79 1.51 -14.09 -14.26
CA LYS A 79 2.34 -15.18 -14.79
C LYS A 79 3.81 -14.79 -14.72
N GLN A 80 4.66 -15.74 -14.34
CA GLN A 80 6.11 -15.64 -14.44
C GLN A 80 6.59 -16.87 -15.21
N ASN A 81 7.42 -16.67 -16.24
CA ASN A 81 7.93 -17.75 -17.09
C ASN A 81 6.83 -18.67 -17.64
N GLY A 82 5.69 -18.10 -18.05
CA GLY A 82 4.53 -18.84 -18.58
C GLY A 82 3.66 -19.54 -17.53
N THR A 83 4.09 -19.61 -16.27
CA THR A 83 3.36 -20.26 -15.16
C THR A 83 2.57 -19.24 -14.36
N VAL A 84 1.30 -19.54 -14.05
CA VAL A 84 0.45 -18.67 -13.20
C VAL A 84 0.86 -18.82 -11.74
N ILE A 85 1.55 -17.82 -11.20
CA ILE A 85 1.96 -17.80 -9.79
C ILE A 85 0.79 -17.36 -8.91
N ILE A 86 0.12 -16.28 -9.31
CA ILE A 86 -1.03 -15.73 -8.58
C ILE A 86 -2.21 -15.70 -9.53
N ALA A 87 -3.26 -16.46 -9.23
CA ALA A 87 -4.47 -16.43 -10.04
C ALA A 87 -5.32 -15.21 -9.71
N LYS A 88 -6.14 -14.78 -10.68
CA LYS A 88 -7.23 -13.85 -10.45
C LYS A 88 -8.13 -14.35 -9.32
N GLY A 89 -8.56 -13.44 -8.45
CA GLY A 89 -9.43 -13.72 -7.31
C GLY A 89 -8.73 -14.28 -6.08
N SER A 90 -7.40 -14.46 -6.12
CA SER A 90 -6.61 -14.81 -4.93
C SER A 90 -6.71 -13.68 -3.91
N LYS A 91 -6.68 -14.04 -2.62
CA LYS A 91 -6.72 -13.06 -1.53
C LYS A 91 -5.29 -12.80 -1.06
N ILE A 92 -4.91 -11.54 -0.98
CA ILE A 92 -3.63 -11.11 -0.41
C ILE A 92 -3.94 -10.51 0.94
N PHE A 93 -3.29 -11.01 1.98
CA PHE A 93 -3.47 -10.53 3.33
C PHE A 93 -2.28 -9.70 3.76
N GLY A 94 -2.57 -8.65 4.50
CA GLY A 94 -1.62 -7.83 5.17
C GLY A 94 -2.12 -7.39 6.54
N LEU A 95 -1.22 -6.77 7.29
CA LEU A 95 -1.47 -6.26 8.62
C LEU A 95 -1.10 -4.79 8.68
N VAL A 96 -1.88 -4.02 9.42
CA VAL A 96 -1.53 -2.64 9.76
C VAL A 96 -0.40 -2.66 10.79
N THR A 97 0.75 -2.11 10.43
CA THR A 97 1.95 -2.05 11.28
C THR A 97 2.14 -0.67 11.93
N GLY A 98 1.43 0.35 11.46
CA GLY A 98 1.56 1.72 11.95
C GLY A 98 0.32 2.55 11.62
N VAL A 99 -0.09 3.42 12.53
CA VAL A 99 -1.20 4.35 12.33
C VAL A 99 -0.83 5.70 12.94
N GLN A 100 -0.82 6.75 12.12
CA GLN A 100 -0.65 8.13 12.58
C GLN A 100 -1.88 8.95 12.18
N ARG A 101 -2.64 9.38 13.18
CA ARG A 101 -3.81 10.24 12.96
C ARG A 101 -3.38 11.71 12.86
N LYS A 102 -4.22 12.50 12.19
CA LYS A 102 -4.10 13.95 12.22
C LYS A 102 -4.20 14.44 13.67
N SER A 103 -3.30 15.34 14.04
CA SER A 103 -3.26 15.98 15.36
C SER A 103 -2.97 17.48 15.19
N THR A 104 -3.00 18.25 16.28
CA THR A 104 -2.65 19.67 16.26
C THR A 104 -1.23 19.90 15.72
N ASP A 105 -0.31 18.99 16.05
CA ASP A 105 1.11 19.09 15.66
C ASP A 105 1.40 18.44 14.30
N ASN A 106 0.54 17.52 13.84
CA ASN A 106 0.68 16.85 12.54
C ASN A 106 -0.56 17.08 11.67
N THR A 107 -0.40 17.87 10.61
CA THR A 107 -1.49 18.22 9.69
C THR A 107 -1.92 17.05 8.79
N GLY A 108 -1.06 16.04 8.63
CA GLY A 108 -1.32 14.85 7.83
C GLY A 108 -1.72 13.63 8.66
N SER A 109 -2.05 12.56 7.95
CA SER A 109 -2.26 11.23 8.53
C SER A 109 -1.58 10.16 7.68
N SER A 110 -1.20 9.05 8.30
CA SER A 110 -0.52 7.95 7.62
C SER A 110 -0.94 6.59 8.18
N ILE A 111 -0.87 5.57 7.33
CA ILE A 111 -1.06 4.17 7.71
C ILE A 111 0.06 3.35 7.08
N SER A 112 0.74 2.57 7.90
CA SER A 112 1.76 1.61 7.48
C SER A 112 1.15 0.21 7.41
N ILE A 113 1.36 -0.48 6.30
CA ILE A 113 0.79 -1.80 6.02
C ILE A 113 1.92 -2.72 5.55
N ARG A 114 1.88 -3.97 6.00
CA ARG A 114 2.75 -5.05 5.51
C ARG A 114 1.90 -6.15 4.92
N PHE A 115 2.19 -6.57 3.69
CA PHE A 115 1.56 -7.72 3.03
C PHE A 115 2.49 -8.93 3.09
N ASP A 116 2.02 -10.01 3.71
CA ASP A 116 2.87 -11.15 4.08
C ASP A 116 2.42 -12.50 3.52
N ARG A 117 1.19 -12.63 3.04
CA ARG A 117 0.69 -13.91 2.50
C ARG A 117 -0.35 -13.75 1.41
N VAL A 118 -0.38 -14.74 0.53
CA VAL A 118 -1.42 -14.93 -0.50
C VAL A 118 -2.13 -16.24 -0.20
N GLU A 119 -3.46 -16.20 -0.22
CA GLU A 119 -4.30 -17.39 -0.12
C GLU A 119 -5.00 -17.66 -1.45
N ARG A 120 -4.93 -18.92 -1.87
CA ARG A 120 -5.63 -19.43 -3.04
C ARG A 120 -6.16 -20.82 -2.74
N ASN A 121 -7.48 -20.99 -2.84
CA ASN A 121 -8.16 -22.27 -2.64
C ASN A 121 -7.74 -22.99 -1.33
N GLY A 122 -7.58 -22.24 -0.23
CA GLY A 122 -7.14 -22.78 1.06
C GLY A 122 -5.63 -23.01 1.20
N SER A 123 -4.85 -22.86 0.12
CA SER A 123 -3.38 -22.87 0.19
C SER A 123 -2.87 -21.47 0.54
N VAL A 124 -2.02 -21.38 1.56
CA VAL A 124 -1.39 -20.13 2.01
C VAL A 124 0.08 -20.13 1.57
N THR A 125 0.48 -19.10 0.84
CA THR A 125 1.86 -18.91 0.38
C THR A 125 2.40 -17.60 0.97
N PRO A 126 3.52 -17.62 1.72
CA PRO A 126 4.14 -16.40 2.21
C PRO A 126 4.70 -15.58 1.05
N ILE A 127 4.59 -14.26 1.15
CA ILE A 127 5.13 -13.32 0.16
C ILE A 127 5.87 -12.17 0.84
N ARG A 128 6.78 -11.54 0.09
CA ARG A 128 7.35 -10.25 0.44
C ARG A 128 6.89 -9.24 -0.60
N SER A 129 6.23 -8.18 -0.16
CA SER A 129 5.74 -7.17 -1.10
C SER A 129 5.63 -5.79 -0.49
N PHE A 130 5.64 -4.80 -1.36
CA PHE A 130 5.40 -3.40 -1.02
C PHE A 130 4.42 -2.76 -1.98
N VAL A 131 3.78 -1.69 -1.54
CA VAL A 131 2.85 -0.89 -2.33
C VAL A 131 3.64 0.04 -3.25
N SER A 132 3.42 -0.07 -4.56
CA SER A 132 3.95 0.89 -5.53
C SER A 132 2.97 2.01 -5.84
N SER A 133 1.67 1.71 -5.90
CA SER A 133 0.64 2.71 -6.19
C SER A 133 -0.70 2.39 -5.53
N VAL A 134 -1.46 3.45 -5.27
CA VAL A 134 -2.82 3.41 -4.72
C VAL A 134 -3.69 4.31 -5.58
N PHE A 135 -4.82 3.78 -6.03
CA PHE A 135 -5.78 4.50 -6.84
C PHE A 135 -7.19 4.24 -6.33
N SER A 136 -7.88 5.29 -5.90
CA SER A 136 -9.28 5.20 -5.52
C SER A 136 -10.15 5.43 -6.74
N ILE A 137 -11.02 4.48 -7.05
CA ILE A 137 -12.12 4.71 -7.99
C ILE A 137 -13.22 5.37 -7.16
N ASP A 138 -13.27 6.71 -7.18
CA ASP A 138 -14.41 7.46 -6.63
C ASP A 138 -15.62 7.27 -7.57
N GLY A 139 -16.19 6.08 -7.51
CA GLY A 139 -17.29 5.66 -8.35
C GLY A 139 -18.55 5.50 -7.53
N LYS A 140 -19.53 6.37 -7.74
CA LYS A 140 -20.97 6.06 -7.63
C LYS A 140 -21.36 4.92 -8.60
N MET A 141 -20.61 3.83 -8.64
CA MET A 141 -21.08 2.59 -9.25
C MET A 141 -21.96 1.92 -8.22
N GLN A 142 -23.13 2.54 -8.00
CA GLN A 142 -24.30 1.86 -7.49
C GLN A 142 -24.49 0.61 -8.36
N SER A 143 -24.48 -0.52 -7.69
CA SER A 143 -24.81 -1.83 -8.22
C SER A 143 -25.95 -1.75 -9.23
N ALA A 144 -25.64 -2.00 -10.50
CA ALA A 144 -26.62 -2.58 -11.41
C ALA A 144 -26.71 -4.07 -11.03
N GLU A 145 -27.34 -4.36 -9.90
CA GLU A 145 -27.60 -5.71 -9.43
C GLU A 145 -29.12 -5.92 -9.45
N ASN A 146 -29.58 -6.36 -10.62
CA ASN A 146 -30.81 -7.13 -10.87
C ASN A 146 -32.11 -6.65 -10.20
N ASP A 147 -32.73 -5.61 -10.79
CA ASP A 147 -34.18 -5.35 -10.69
C ASP A 147 -34.91 -6.07 -11.85
N HIS A 148 -34.94 -7.40 -11.79
CA HIS A 148 -35.82 -8.23 -12.61
C HIS A 148 -36.53 -9.18 -11.66
N ASP A 149 -37.59 -8.70 -11.00
CA ASP A 149 -38.78 -9.48 -10.59
C ASP A 149 -39.62 -8.69 -9.57
N ARG A 150 -40.24 -7.59 -10.00
CA ARG A 150 -41.40 -7.04 -9.26
C ARG A 150 -42.38 -6.31 -10.17
N ALA A 151 -42.98 -7.05 -11.09
CA ALA A 151 -44.06 -6.55 -11.93
C ALA A 151 -45.18 -7.58 -12.15
N VAL A 152 -45.83 -8.08 -11.09
CA VAL A 152 -47.25 -8.50 -11.17
C VAL A 152 -47.92 -8.36 -9.79
N ALA A 153 -48.69 -7.30 -9.58
CA ALA A 153 -49.93 -7.27 -8.78
C ALA A 153 -50.46 -5.83 -8.75
N ALA A 154 -51.02 -5.40 -9.87
CA ALA A 154 -51.92 -4.26 -9.91
C ALA A 154 -53.34 -4.70 -9.50
N ALA A 155 -54.07 -3.74 -8.92
CA ALA A 155 -55.53 -3.67 -8.75
C ALA A 155 -56.12 -4.20 -7.42
N ALA A 156 -56.25 -3.31 -6.44
CA ALA A 156 -57.53 -3.08 -5.79
C ALA A 156 -57.62 -1.63 -5.27
N LYS A 157 -58.52 -0.87 -5.89
CA LYS A 157 -58.99 0.47 -5.50
C LYS A 157 -59.67 0.40 -4.13
N VAL A 158 -59.38 1.32 -3.19
CA VAL A 158 -60.40 1.86 -2.27
C VAL A 158 -60.06 3.31 -1.93
N SER A 159 -60.89 4.19 -2.43
CA SER A 159 -61.06 5.59 -2.05
C SER A 159 -61.85 5.70 -0.75
N GLY A 160 -61.44 6.58 0.16
CA GLY A 160 -62.24 7.00 1.32
C GLY A 160 -61.64 8.24 1.99
N PRO A 161 -62.40 9.36 2.08
CA PRO A 161 -61.98 10.55 2.80
C PRO A 161 -62.56 10.51 4.23
N TYR A 162 -61.72 10.75 5.24
CA TYR A 162 -62.21 11.34 6.48
C TYR A 162 -61.19 12.33 7.03
N GLU A 163 -61.74 13.49 7.28
CA GLU A 163 -61.16 14.71 7.77
C GLU A 163 -61.53 14.78 9.25
N GLN A 164 -60.57 14.91 10.18
CA GLN A 164 -60.89 15.43 11.51
C GLN A 164 -59.67 16.01 12.25
N ARG A 165 -59.59 17.36 12.24
CA ARG A 165 -59.59 18.26 13.42
C ARG A 165 -59.15 17.61 14.75
N ARG A 166 -58.32 18.18 15.64
CA ARG A 166 -57.82 19.55 15.91
C ARG A 166 -56.81 19.47 17.13
N PRO A 167 -56.35 20.55 17.79
CA PRO A 167 -54.99 20.70 18.34
C PRO A 167 -54.89 20.80 19.89
N ALA A 168 -53.67 20.82 20.44
CA ALA A 168 -53.27 21.46 21.71
C ALA A 168 -51.73 21.50 21.76
N ILE A 169 -51.03 22.63 21.72
CA ILE A 169 -50.81 23.63 22.79
C ILE A 169 -50.37 22.98 24.11
N GLN A 170 -49.06 23.02 24.40
CA GLN A 170 -48.59 23.21 25.77
C GLN A 170 -47.20 23.89 25.79
N PRO A 171 -47.08 25.10 26.38
CA PRO A 171 -45.82 25.79 26.61
C PRO A 171 -45.38 25.78 28.09
N THR A 172 -44.09 26.14 28.28
CA THR A 172 -43.35 26.62 29.49
C THR A 172 -42.98 25.59 30.59
N PRO A 173 -41.96 25.84 31.47
CA PRO A 173 -41.20 27.09 31.71
C PRO A 173 -39.66 27.00 31.87
N SER A 174 -39.02 28.12 31.54
CA SER A 174 -38.03 28.89 32.32
C SER A 174 -37.12 28.17 33.33
N GLY A 175 -35.82 28.15 33.03
CA GLY A 175 -34.73 27.97 33.98
C GLY A 175 -33.62 28.98 33.70
N ILE A 176 -33.72 30.16 34.32
CA ILE A 176 -32.70 31.22 34.39
C ILE A 176 -31.95 31.05 35.71
N PHE A 177 -30.68 31.49 35.75
CA PHE A 177 -29.72 31.62 36.87
C PHE A 177 -28.71 30.47 37.06
N SER A 178 -27.47 30.69 36.60
CA SER A 178 -26.45 31.19 37.53
C SER A 178 -25.19 31.72 36.83
N PRO A 179 -24.71 32.91 37.23
CA PRO A 179 -23.43 33.46 36.84
C PRO A 179 -22.35 32.92 37.77
N ASN A 180 -21.17 32.59 37.23
CA ASN A 180 -19.96 32.53 38.03
C ASN A 180 -18.80 33.07 37.20
N ASP A 181 -18.72 34.40 37.22
CA ASP A 181 -17.47 35.14 37.10
C ASP A 181 -16.52 34.67 38.20
N GLY A 182 -15.55 33.86 37.81
CA GLY A 182 -14.44 33.43 38.65
C GLY A 182 -13.12 33.95 38.11
N GLN A 183 -13.03 35.27 37.98
CA GLN A 183 -11.79 35.99 37.70
C GLN A 183 -10.91 35.94 38.96
N GLY A 184 -10.10 34.89 39.07
CA GLY A 184 -9.14 34.69 40.15
C GLY A 184 -7.77 34.35 39.55
N ASN A 185 -6.93 35.38 39.46
CA ASN A 185 -5.51 35.29 39.16
C ASN A 185 -4.75 34.81 40.41
N PRO A 186 -4.00 33.69 40.37
CA PRO A 186 -2.84 33.52 41.21
C PRO A 186 -1.58 33.77 40.37
N THR A 187 -1.03 34.96 40.56
CA THR A 187 0.36 35.28 40.31
C THR A 187 1.27 34.28 41.03
N GLY A 188 2.17 33.63 40.30
CA GLY A 188 3.43 33.13 40.86
C GLY A 188 3.57 31.62 41.03
N TYR A 189 4.67 31.12 40.46
CA TYR A 189 5.33 29.82 40.69
C TYR A 189 4.78 28.59 39.95
N VAL A 190 5.23 28.38 38.70
CA VAL A 190 5.62 27.03 38.25
C VAL A 190 6.95 27.08 37.50
N LYS A 191 7.95 26.56 38.22
CA LYS A 191 9.17 25.85 37.82
C LYS A 191 9.48 25.74 36.31
N LYS A 192 10.72 26.10 35.97
CA LYS A 192 11.48 25.56 34.83
C LYS A 192 11.32 24.04 34.79
N SER A 193 10.49 23.53 33.89
CA SER A 193 10.51 22.13 33.49
C SER A 193 11.51 22.01 32.35
N ALA A 194 12.63 21.38 32.68
CA ALA A 194 13.66 20.99 31.74
C ALA A 194 13.05 20.25 30.54
N SER A 195 13.53 20.64 29.37
CA SER A 195 13.56 19.85 28.15
C SER A 195 13.94 18.40 28.45
N ARG A 196 12.92 17.53 28.52
CA ARG A 196 13.08 16.09 28.35
C ARG A 196 12.77 15.75 26.91
N THR A 197 13.79 15.89 26.07
CA THR A 197 13.90 15.14 24.82
C THR A 197 13.84 13.65 25.19
N PRO A 198 12.92 12.83 24.64
CA PRO A 198 13.07 11.39 24.75
C PRO A 198 14.36 10.97 24.02
N PRO A 199 15.28 10.21 24.66
CA PRO A 199 16.37 9.58 23.96
C PRO A 199 15.80 8.40 23.14
N ASN A 200 16.34 8.18 21.95
CA ASN A 200 16.02 7.11 21.00
C ASN A 200 14.69 7.25 20.23
N MET A 201 14.69 8.11 19.23
CA MET A 201 14.18 7.68 17.91
C MET A 201 15.41 7.35 17.04
N PRO A 202 15.51 6.13 16.47
CA PRO A 202 16.53 5.86 15.47
C PRO A 202 16.31 6.81 14.29
N GLN A 203 17.41 7.40 13.82
CA GLN A 203 17.39 8.38 12.77
C GLN A 203 16.83 7.80 11.48
N THR A 204 15.96 8.60 10.86
CA THR A 204 15.53 8.53 9.48
C THR A 204 16.69 8.13 8.57
N PHE A 205 16.63 6.92 8.02
CA PHE A 205 17.51 6.51 6.94
C PHE A 205 17.06 7.17 5.63
N GLN A 206 18.02 7.75 4.91
CA GLN A 206 17.88 8.11 3.49
C GLN A 206 17.80 6.83 2.66
N GLY A 207 16.61 6.23 2.62
CA GLY A 207 16.23 5.23 1.62
C GLY A 207 15.70 5.94 0.37
N VAL A 208 16.07 5.45 -0.81
CA VAL A 208 15.71 6.00 -2.13
C VAL A 208 14.21 6.34 -2.19
N GLU A 209 13.91 7.63 -2.27
CA GLU A 209 12.55 8.18 -2.25
C GLU A 209 11.86 8.07 -3.62
N ASP A 210 11.37 6.88 -3.98
CA ASP A 210 10.47 6.73 -5.14
C ASP A 210 9.04 7.16 -4.72
N SER A 211 8.83 8.46 -4.55
CA SER A 211 7.53 9.04 -4.16
C SER A 211 6.61 9.24 -5.37
N ALA A 212 5.60 8.38 -5.54
CA ALA A 212 4.48 8.69 -6.43
C ALA A 212 3.54 9.72 -5.74
N ARG A 213 3.44 10.94 -6.29
CA ARG A 213 2.55 12.01 -5.79
C ARG A 213 1.30 12.10 -6.67
N ILE A 214 0.12 11.89 -6.08
CA ILE A 214 -1.17 12.19 -6.72
C ILE A 214 -1.68 13.49 -6.10
N SER A 215 -1.83 14.54 -6.92
CA SER A 215 -2.32 15.86 -6.51
C SER A 215 -3.71 16.07 -7.09
N ASP A 216 -4.74 16.00 -6.25
CA ASP A 216 -6.08 16.46 -6.61
C ASP A 216 -6.21 17.97 -6.37
N ARG A 217 -7.09 18.66 -7.11
CA ARG A 217 -7.16 20.14 -7.18
C ARG A 217 -7.49 20.81 -5.84
N ASP A 218 -7.94 20.04 -4.84
CA ASP A 218 -8.15 20.45 -3.46
C ASP A 218 -7.04 19.95 -2.51
N ARG A 219 -5.78 20.29 -2.81
CA ARG A 219 -4.57 20.24 -1.93
C ARG A 219 -4.43 19.06 -0.94
N LYS A 220 -4.92 17.88 -1.29
CA LYS A 220 -4.62 16.63 -0.59
C LYS A 220 -3.60 15.89 -1.41
N SER A 221 -2.37 15.82 -0.91
CA SER A 221 -1.33 15.01 -1.56
C SER A 221 -1.29 13.63 -0.93
N LEU A 222 -1.54 12.60 -1.73
CA LEU A 222 -1.24 11.23 -1.35
C LEU A 222 0.23 10.94 -1.67
N SER A 223 0.96 10.39 -0.72
CA SER A 223 2.34 9.91 -0.91
C SER A 223 2.51 8.52 -0.32
N ILE A 224 3.41 7.75 -0.91
CA ILE A 224 3.72 6.38 -0.53
C ILE A 224 5.21 6.33 -0.20
N PHE A 225 5.54 5.82 0.99
CA PHE A 225 6.90 5.61 1.45
C PHE A 225 7.11 4.12 1.72
N GLN A 226 8.29 3.63 1.40
CA GLN A 226 8.68 2.25 1.68
C GLN A 226 9.70 2.28 2.82
N SER A 227 9.46 1.49 3.88
CA SER A 227 10.45 1.27 4.93
C SER A 227 10.83 -0.18 4.96
N SER A 228 12.13 -0.44 4.98
CA SER A 228 12.71 -1.76 5.25
C SER A 228 13.63 -1.61 6.46
N ASP A 229 13.10 -1.83 7.65
CA ASP A 229 13.91 -1.76 8.88
C ASP A 229 14.81 -3.00 9.01
N THR A 230 14.37 -4.11 8.42
CA THR A 230 15.14 -5.34 8.25
C THR A 230 14.83 -5.97 6.89
N ALA A 231 15.75 -6.78 6.36
CA ALA A 231 15.58 -7.47 5.07
C ALA A 231 14.34 -8.40 5.01
N SER A 232 13.73 -8.69 6.16
CA SER A 232 12.56 -9.55 6.31
C SER A 232 11.25 -8.79 6.52
N GLU A 233 11.29 -7.48 6.76
CA GLU A 233 10.11 -6.67 7.09
C GLU A 233 10.02 -5.45 6.18
N ILE A 234 9.46 -5.68 4.99
CA ILE A 234 9.14 -4.60 4.05
C ILE A 234 7.73 -4.11 4.38
N SER A 235 7.60 -2.84 4.72
CA SER A 235 6.31 -2.19 4.95
C SER A 235 6.15 -0.98 4.04
N SER A 236 4.90 -0.62 3.77
CA SER A 236 4.56 0.54 2.97
C SER A 236 3.68 1.48 3.76
N THR A 237 4.10 2.73 3.86
CA THR A 237 3.36 3.80 4.52
C THR A 237 2.66 4.65 3.48
N ILE A 238 1.34 4.69 3.55
CA ILE A 238 0.50 5.57 2.73
C ILE A 238 0.15 6.77 3.60
N SER A 239 0.43 7.97 3.11
CA SER A 239 0.16 9.21 3.85
C SER A 239 -0.65 10.19 3.04
N LEU A 240 -1.57 10.88 3.70
CA LEU A 240 -2.37 11.96 3.16
C LEU A 240 -1.98 13.27 3.85
N SER A 241 -1.54 14.26 3.08
CA SER A 241 -1.37 15.61 3.61
C SER A 241 -2.74 16.26 3.84
N ASN A 242 -2.86 16.98 4.96
CA ASN A 242 -4.02 17.80 5.28
C ASN A 242 -5.37 17.04 5.28
N GLY A 243 -5.48 16.03 6.14
CA GLY A 243 -6.73 15.29 6.29
C GLY A 243 -6.57 13.94 6.97
N ASN A 244 -7.69 13.23 7.09
CA ASN A 244 -7.73 11.84 7.52
C ASN A 244 -7.71 10.92 6.29
N LEU A 245 -6.70 10.05 6.22
CA LEU A 245 -6.59 9.03 5.20
C LEU A 245 -7.77 8.06 5.33
N LYS A 246 -8.51 7.93 4.23
CA LYS A 246 -9.58 6.95 4.06
C LYS A 246 -9.44 6.32 2.68
N LEU A 247 -9.25 5.01 2.67
CA LEU A 247 -9.30 4.19 1.47
C LEU A 247 -10.67 3.50 1.45
N GLY A 248 -11.38 3.67 0.36
CA GLY A 248 -12.69 3.05 0.17
C GLY A 248 -12.56 1.55 -0.04
N LYS A 249 -13.69 0.85 0.08
CA LYS A 249 -13.81 -0.46 -0.57
C LYS A 249 -13.55 -0.25 -2.08
N TRP A 250 -12.93 -1.23 -2.74
CA TRP A 250 -12.60 -1.18 -4.17
C TRP A 250 -11.46 -0.24 -4.55
N THR A 251 -10.78 0.38 -3.58
CA THR A 251 -9.50 1.05 -3.87
C THR A 251 -8.53 0.04 -4.48
N MET A 252 -7.98 0.39 -5.65
CA MET A 252 -6.98 -0.39 -6.36
C MET A 252 -5.61 -0.14 -5.73
N ILE A 253 -4.89 -1.22 -5.43
CA ILE A 253 -3.53 -1.18 -4.92
C ILE A 253 -2.67 -2.04 -5.84
N THR A 254 -1.57 -1.46 -6.31
CA THR A 254 -0.53 -2.21 -7.02
C THR A 254 0.56 -2.59 -6.03
N LEU A 255 0.83 -3.88 -5.93
CA LEU A 255 1.92 -4.45 -5.14
C LEU A 255 3.07 -4.86 -6.05
N VAL A 256 4.29 -4.72 -5.54
CA VAL A 256 5.49 -5.31 -6.11
C VAL A 256 5.90 -6.46 -5.21
N ILE A 257 5.87 -7.68 -5.73
CA ILE A 257 6.33 -8.87 -5.02
C ILE A 257 7.80 -9.11 -5.36
N ILE A 258 8.61 -9.27 -4.32
CA ILE A 258 10.03 -9.61 -4.43
C ILE A 258 10.16 -11.11 -4.05
N PRO A 259 10.79 -11.94 -4.90
CA PRO A 259 11.04 -13.34 -4.58
C PRO A 259 11.99 -13.49 -3.37
#